data_AF-A0A7U9L031-F1
#
_entry.id   AF-A0A7U9L031-F1
#
_cell.length_a   1.000
_cell.length_b   1.000
_cell.length_c   1.000
_cell.angle_alpha   90.00
_cell.angle_beta   90.00
_cell.angle_gamma   90.00
#
_symmetry.space_group_name_H-M   'P 1'
#
loop_
_entity.id
_entity.type
_entity.pdbx_description
1 polymer ?
#
loop_
_entity_poly.entity_id
_entity_poly.type
_entity_poly.pdbx_seq_one_letter_code
_entity_poly.pdbx_strand_id
1 'polypeptide(L)'
;MRVEIWADIACPWCYIGKARFEKGLAGFAHRGEVEIVHRSFELDPEAAPAAGTPVLEMLAQKYGVSREQAEAMEARVAEAAAGGARVPVGPDAREHL
;
A
#
# COMPACT_ATOMS: atom_id res chain seq x y z
N MET A 1 14.11 -13.02 14.49
CA MET A 1 14.01 -13.09 13.01
C MET A 1 13.68 -11.70 12.49
N ARG A 2 14.33 -11.22 11.42
CA ARG A 2 14.03 -9.90 10.84
C ARG A 2 13.16 -10.03 9.60
N VAL A 3 12.13 -9.19 9.49
CA VAL A 3 11.27 -9.03 8.31
C VAL A 3 11.44 -7.60 7.81
N GLU A 4 11.89 -7.47 6.57
CA GLU A 4 12.06 -6.17 5.91
C GLU A 4 10.91 -5.94 4.93
N ILE A 5 10.21 -4.80 5.06
CA ILE A 5 9.04 -4.45 4.26
C ILE A 5 9.37 -3.24 3.40
N TRP A 6 9.57 -3.47 2.09
CA TRP A 6 9.69 -2.40 1.11
C TRP A 6 8.31 -1.94 0.67
N ALA A 7 8.05 -0.64 0.78
CA ALA A 7 6.78 -0.07 0.41
C ALA A 7 6.94 1.35 -0.16
N ASP A 8 6.04 1.69 -1.07
CA ASP A 8 5.82 3.06 -1.54
C ASP A 8 4.48 3.58 -0.97
N ILE A 9 4.43 4.86 -0.65
CA ILE A 9 3.21 5.57 -0.23
C ILE A 9 2.18 5.63 -1.35
N ALA A 10 2.61 5.70 -2.62
CA ALA A 10 1.71 5.72 -3.78
C ALA A 10 1.09 4.35 -4.12
N CYS A 11 1.49 3.29 -3.42
CA CYS A 11 1.12 1.90 -3.72
C CYS A 11 -0.10 1.45 -2.87
N PRO A 12 -1.32 1.33 -3.46
CA PRO A 12 -2.49 0.89 -2.69
C PRO A 12 -2.35 -0.55 -2.18
N TRP A 13 -1.67 -1.43 -2.92
CA TRP A 13 -1.43 -2.81 -2.52
C TRP A 13 -0.48 -2.93 -1.33
N CYS A 14 0.44 -1.97 -1.16
CA CYS A 14 1.37 -1.93 -0.05
C CYS A 14 0.61 -1.62 1.25
N TYR A 15 -0.40 -0.75 1.20
CA TYR A 15 -1.31 -0.48 2.31
C TYR A 15 -2.13 -1.73 2.69
N ILE A 16 -2.73 -2.42 1.70
CA ILE A 16 -3.48 -3.66 1.92
C ILE A 16 -2.58 -4.78 2.46
N GLY A 17 -1.37 -4.89 1.91
CA GLY A 17 -0.35 -5.86 2.34
C GLY A 17 0.05 -5.67 3.79
N LYS A 18 0.29 -4.42 4.22
CA LYS A 18 0.57 -4.08 5.62
C LYS A 18 -0.56 -4.53 6.56
N ALA A 19 -1.81 -4.19 6.26
CA ALA A 19 -2.97 -4.63 7.04
C ALA A 19 -3.03 -6.16 7.20
N ARG A 20 -2.80 -6.88 6.10
CA ARG A 20 -2.85 -8.35 6.08
C ARG A 20 -1.68 -8.95 6.86
N PHE A 21 -0.48 -8.40 6.70
CA PHE A 21 0.71 -8.80 7.45
C PHE A 21 0.50 -8.61 8.96
N GLU A 22 0.03 -7.44 9.38
CA GLU A 22 -0.24 -7.12 10.79
C GLU A 22 -1.30 -8.05 11.39
N LYS A 23 -2.37 -8.33 10.64
CA LYS A 23 -3.39 -9.31 11.04
C LYS A 23 -2.79 -10.70 11.24
N GLY A 24 -1.94 -11.15 10.32
CA GLY A 24 -1.24 -12.44 10.43
C GLY A 24 -0.28 -12.48 11.62
N LEU A 25 0.52 -11.43 11.78
CA LEU A 25 1.48 -11.30 12.88
C LEU A 25 0.80 -11.27 14.25
N ALA A 26 -0.37 -10.65 14.36
CA ALA A 26 -1.13 -10.62 15.61
C ALA A 26 -1.47 -12.02 16.14
N GLY A 27 -1.70 -12.99 15.24
CA GLY A 27 -1.96 -14.40 15.57
C GLY A 27 -0.71 -15.29 15.57
N PHE A 28 0.47 -14.75 15.30
CA PHE A 28 1.70 -15.53 15.23
C PHE A 28 2.29 -15.77 16.63
N ALA A 29 2.48 -17.04 17.00
CA ALA A 29 2.94 -17.44 18.34
C ALA A 29 4.26 -16.77 18.76
N HIS A 30 5.18 -16.58 17.82
CA HIS A 30 6.51 -16.01 18.05
C HIS A 30 6.60 -14.52 17.66
N ARG A 31 5.48 -13.78 17.64
CA ARG A 31 5.47 -12.37 17.20
C ARG A 31 6.49 -11.48 17.92
N GLY A 32 6.79 -11.76 19.20
CA GLY A 32 7.76 -11.01 19.99
C GLY A 32 9.22 -11.22 19.57
N GLU A 33 9.49 -12.22 18.73
CA GLU A 33 10.81 -12.53 18.18
C GLU A 33 10.99 -11.95 16.75
N VAL A 34 9.96 -11.28 16.22
CA VAL A 34 9.95 -10.69 14.89
C VAL A 34 10.34 -9.21 15.00
N GLU A 35 11.49 -8.87 14.45
CA GLU A 35 11.89 -7.47 14.21
C GLU A 35 11.35 -7.05 12.83
N ILE A 36 10.58 -5.97 12.79
CA ILE A 36 10.05 -5.40 11.54
C ILE A 36 10.87 -4.16 11.20
N VAL A 37 11.37 -4.10 9.97
CA VAL A 37 12.07 -2.92 9.45
C VAL A 37 11.39 -2.47 8.16
N HIS A 38 10.90 -1.23 8.15
CA HIS A 38 10.36 -0.62 6.94
C HIS A 38 11.49 -0.06 6.06
N ARG A 39 11.33 -0.21 4.75
CA ARG A 39 12.29 0.24 3.74
C ARG A 39 11.56 1.07 2.69
N SER A 40 12.16 2.20 2.33
CA SER A 40 11.65 3.03 1.25
C SER A 40 11.72 2.29 -0.08
N PHE A 41 10.68 2.47 -0.89
CA PHE A 41 10.64 2.08 -2.29
C PHE A 41 9.88 3.14 -3.08
N GLU A 42 10.30 3.41 -4.31
CA GLU A 42 9.63 4.32 -5.22
C GLU A 42 9.16 3.51 -6.44
N LEU A 43 7.84 3.47 -6.67
CA LEU A 43 7.24 2.84 -7.84
C LEU A 43 7.64 3.54 -9.13
N ASP A 44 7.92 4.85 -9.03
CA ASP A 44 8.38 5.70 -10.12
C ASP A 44 9.36 6.76 -9.56
N PRO A 45 10.66 6.44 -9.49
CA PRO A 45 11.69 7.37 -8.99
C PRO A 45 11.87 8.63 -9.85
N GLU A 46 11.42 8.58 -11.11
CA GLU A 46 11.53 9.69 -12.06
C GLU A 46 10.25 10.52 -12.13
N ALA A 47 9.27 10.23 -11.27
CA ALA A 47 8.01 10.95 -11.21
C ALA A 47 8.26 12.45 -10.94
N ALA A 48 7.75 13.29 -11.83
CA ALA A 48 7.83 14.74 -11.63
C ALA A 48 7.06 15.14 -10.35
N PRO A 49 7.57 16.12 -9.56
CA PRO A 49 6.88 16.63 -8.38
C PRO A 49 5.45 17.04 -8.73
N ALA A 50 4.49 16.46 -8.00
CA ALA A 50 3.06 16.43 -8.29
C ALA A 50 2.51 17.56 -9.15
N ALA A 51 2.40 17.34 -10.47
CA ALA A 51 1.26 17.85 -11.20
C ALA A 51 0.07 17.00 -10.73
N GLY A 52 -0.96 17.60 -10.14
CA GLY A 52 -2.10 16.91 -9.53
C GLY A 52 -2.98 16.12 -10.51
N THR A 53 -2.40 15.20 -11.27
CA THR A 53 -3.07 14.32 -12.21
C THR A 53 -3.98 13.38 -11.43
N PRO A 54 -5.29 13.35 -11.73
CA PRO A 54 -6.20 12.41 -11.10
C PRO A 54 -5.74 10.96 -11.31
N VAL A 55 -5.90 10.12 -10.27
CA VAL A 55 -5.44 8.72 -10.26
C VAL A 55 -5.97 7.94 -11.47
N LEU A 56 -7.25 8.09 -11.83
CA LEU A 56 -7.84 7.38 -12.97
C LEU A 56 -7.16 7.74 -14.30
N GLU A 57 -6.83 9.02 -14.50
CA GLU A 57 -6.14 9.48 -15.71
C GLU A 57 -4.69 8.98 -15.74
N MET A 58 -4.01 9.01 -14.59
CA MET A 58 -2.67 8.45 -14.43
C MET A 58 -2.68 6.94 -14.73
N LEU A 59 -3.63 6.17 -14.19
CA LEU A 59 -3.73 4.73 -14.42
C LEU A 59 -4.04 4.41 -15.89
N ALA A 60 -4.98 5.13 -16.49
CA ALA A 60 -5.32 4.98 -17.90
C ALA A 60 -4.09 5.19 -18.80
N GLN A 61 -3.32 6.25 -18.55
CA GLN A 61 -2.09 6.54 -19.27
C GLN A 61 -1.00 5.50 -19.00
N LYS A 62 -0.73 5.20 -17.72
CA LYS A 62 0.34 4.29 -17.29
C LYS A 62 0.16 2.88 -17.83
N TYR A 63 -1.07 2.38 -17.85
CA TYR A 63 -1.38 1.02 -18.27
C TYR A 63 -1.93 0.92 -19.69
N GLY A 64 -2.12 2.03 -20.40
CA GLY A 64 -2.65 2.05 -21.76
C GLY A 64 -4.10 1.52 -21.85
N VAL A 65 -4.91 1.82 -20.83
CA VAL A 65 -6.28 1.33 -20.70
C VAL A 65 -7.31 2.46 -20.81
N SER A 66 -8.55 2.11 -21.11
CA SER A 66 -9.66 3.07 -21.03
C SER A 66 -9.91 3.53 -19.60
N ARG A 67 -10.56 4.69 -19.45
CA ARG A 67 -10.96 5.20 -18.13
C ARG A 67 -11.87 4.23 -17.38
N GLU A 68 -12.81 3.58 -18.07
CA GLU A 68 -13.70 2.58 -17.47
C GLU A 68 -12.91 1.37 -16.92
N GLN A 69 -11.88 0.94 -17.63
CA GLN A 69 -10.97 -0.11 -17.13
C GLN A 69 -10.15 0.36 -15.93
N ALA A 70 -9.69 1.62 -15.91
CA ALA A 70 -9.01 2.20 -14.75
C ALA A 70 -9.94 2.29 -13.52
N GLU A 71 -11.21 2.67 -13.72
CA GLU A 71 -12.23 2.65 -12.66
C GLU A 71 -12.47 1.23 -12.13
N ALA A 72 -12.53 0.23 -13.01
CA ALA A 72 -12.64 -1.16 -12.60
C ALA A 72 -11.40 -1.66 -11.83
N MET A 73 -10.20 -1.16 -12.14
CA MET A 73 -8.98 -1.45 -11.39
C MET A 73 -9.06 -0.88 -9.96
N GLU A 74 -9.44 0.39 -9.82
CA GLU A 74 -9.62 1.01 -8.50
C GLU A 74 -10.72 0.34 -7.68
N ALA A 75 -11.82 -0.08 -8.32
CA ALA A 75 -12.88 -0.84 -7.66
C ALA A 75 -12.37 -2.17 -7.08
N ARG A 76 -11.51 -2.89 -7.80
CA ARG A 76 -10.88 -4.13 -7.30
C ARG A 76 -9.95 -3.87 -6.12
N VAL A 77 -9.20 -2.76 -6.14
CA VAL A 77 -8.37 -2.33 -5.02
C VAL A 77 -9.25 -2.06 -3.79
N ALA A 78 -10.35 -1.32 -3.97
CA ALA A 78 -11.28 -1.01 -2.89
C ALA A 78 -11.93 -2.28 -2.30
N GLU A 79 -12.36 -3.22 -3.14
CA GLU A 79 -12.88 -4.52 -2.71
C GLU A 79 -11.84 -5.32 -1.90
N ALA A 80 -10.60 -5.37 -2.40
CA ALA A 80 -9.52 -6.07 -1.71
C ALA A 80 -9.16 -5.43 -0.36
N ALA A 81 -9.30 -4.10 -0.24
CA ALA A 81 -9.11 -3.36 0.99
C ALA A 81 -10.23 -3.60 2.01
N ALA A 82 -11.48 -3.72 1.56
CA ALA A 82 -12.62 -4.03 2.43
C ALA A 82 -12.49 -5.39 3.14
N GLY A 83 -11.79 -6.35 2.51
CA GLY A 83 -11.47 -7.64 3.14
C GLY A 83 -10.30 -7.60 4.15
N GLY A 84 -9.56 -6.48 4.23
CA GLY A 84 -8.44 -6.27 5.15
C GLY A 84 -8.86 -5.53 6.43
N ALA A 85 -8.20 -5.81 7.55
CA ALA A 85 -8.37 -4.98 8.75
C ALA A 85 -7.91 -3.55 8.44
N ARG A 86 -8.69 -2.53 8.84
CA ARG A 86 -8.33 -1.12 8.64
C ARG A 86 -7.03 -0.82 9.38
N VAL A 87 -5.96 -0.45 8.66
CA VAL A 87 -4.78 0.14 9.30
C VAL A 87 -5.21 1.52 9.81
N PRO A 88 -5.12 1.82 11.12
CA PRO A 88 -5.44 3.16 11.60
C PRO A 88 -4.50 4.17 10.94
N VAL A 89 -5.08 5.10 10.18
CA VAL A 89 -4.39 6.29 9.69
C VAL A 89 -4.65 7.38 10.73
N GLY A 90 -3.77 7.46 11.72
CA GLY A 90 -3.87 8.39 12.85
C GLY A 90 -2.50 9.01 13.17
N PRO A 91 -2.45 10.07 13.98
CA PRO A 91 -1.23 10.82 14.29
C PRO A 91 -0.11 9.96 14.94
N ASP A 92 -0.46 8.83 15.55
CA ASP A 92 0.48 7.86 16.13
C ASP A 92 1.17 6.96 15.08
N ALA A 93 0.78 7.03 13.80
CA ALA A 93 1.39 6.26 12.71
C ALA A 93 2.87 6.62 12.42
N ARG A 94 3.40 7.66 13.08
CA ARG A 94 4.82 8.04 13.00
C ARG A 94 5.76 7.15 13.79
N GLU A 95 5.26 6.33 14.72
CA GLU A 95 6.11 5.39 15.49
C GLU A 95 6.44 4.10 14.72
N HIS A 96 5.86 3.92 13.53
CA HIS A 96 6.01 2.71 12.71
C HIS A 96 6.44 3.00 11.26
N LEU A 97 7.02 4.18 11.00
CA LEU A 97 7.75 4.50 9.77
C LEU A 97 9.26 4.52 10.05
#